data_AF-A0A1B7MIE2-F1
#
_entry.id   AF-A0A1B7MIE2-F1
#
_cell.length_a   1.000
_cell.length_b   1.000
_cell.length_c   1.000
_cell.angle_alpha   90.00
_cell.angle_beta   90.00
_cell.angle_gamma   90.00
#
_symmetry.space_group_name_H-M   'P 1'
#
loop_
_entity.id
_entity.type
_entity.pdbx_description
1 polymer ?
#
loop_
_entity_poly.entity_id
_entity_poly.type
_entity_poly.pdbx_seq_one_letter_code
_entity_poly.pdbx_strand_id
1 'polypeptide(L)'
;FAIPGTPNRLRLWLSRNYPEPGKRPISSTVPITIENADGSFYLAIGASGGERIFGSVLQVILDLDWGMDVNEVIETGRVHNQLYPLDVDVDDAVPGSLLNALRERGHNVTVSDINRVAGRPERWKDIWYVGH
;
A
#
# COMPACT_ATOMS: atom_id res chain seq x y z
N PHE A 1 -9.21 -11.88 -11.30
CA PHE A 1 -9.65 -13.20 -10.80
C PHE A 1 -8.44 -14.10 -10.57
N ALA A 2 -8.59 -15.11 -9.72
CA ALA A 2 -7.63 -16.22 -9.60
C ALA A 2 -8.02 -17.35 -10.56
N ILE A 3 -7.05 -18.21 -10.89
CA ILE A 3 -7.25 -19.40 -11.71
C ILE A 3 -7.30 -20.61 -10.78
N PRO A 4 -8.30 -21.50 -10.87
CA PRO A 4 -8.33 -22.73 -10.10
C PRO A 4 -7.04 -23.54 -10.26
N GLY A 5 -6.46 -23.98 -9.13
CA GLY A 5 -5.23 -24.76 -9.15
C GLY A 5 -3.95 -23.96 -9.43
N THR A 6 -4.00 -22.63 -9.58
CA THR A 6 -2.81 -21.80 -9.79
C THR A 6 -2.78 -20.63 -8.80
N PRO A 7 -1.65 -20.39 -8.08
CA PRO A 7 -1.52 -19.21 -7.25
C PRO A 7 -1.49 -17.95 -8.14
N ASN A 8 -2.10 -16.86 -7.69
CA ASN A 8 -2.05 -15.59 -8.44
C ASN A 8 -0.64 -14.97 -8.40
N ARG A 9 -0.45 -13.78 -9.01
CA ARG A 9 0.82 -13.02 -8.96
C ARG A 9 1.35 -12.83 -7.53
N LEU A 10 0.45 -12.76 -6.55
CA LEU A 10 0.75 -12.55 -5.13
C LEU A 10 1.07 -13.85 -4.39
N ARG A 11 1.13 -14.97 -5.11
CA ARG A 11 1.30 -16.33 -4.59
C ARG A 11 0.14 -16.80 -3.68
N LEU A 12 -1.04 -16.15 -3.79
CA LEU A 12 -2.22 -16.46 -2.98
C LEU A 12 -3.21 -17.37 -3.73
N TRP A 13 -3.85 -18.26 -2.97
CA TRP A 13 -4.89 -19.17 -3.43
C TRP A 13 -6.28 -18.59 -3.13
N LEU A 14 -6.72 -17.66 -3.98
CA LEU A 14 -7.98 -16.92 -3.77
C LEU A 14 -9.17 -17.68 -4.38
N SER A 15 -9.58 -18.81 -3.80
CA SER A 15 -10.68 -19.63 -4.32
C SER A 15 -12.01 -18.88 -4.46
N ARG A 16 -12.28 -17.91 -3.57
CA ARG A 16 -13.45 -17.02 -3.66
C ARG A 16 -13.38 -16.04 -4.84
N ASN A 17 -12.21 -15.84 -5.44
CA ASN A 17 -11.98 -14.92 -6.56
C ASN A 17 -11.85 -15.64 -7.91
N TYR A 18 -12.43 -16.85 -8.07
CA TYR A 18 -12.56 -17.50 -9.38
C TYR A 18 -13.58 -16.79 -10.27
N PRO A 19 -13.39 -16.81 -11.61
CA PRO A 19 -14.29 -16.15 -12.56
C PRO A 19 -15.63 -16.88 -12.65
N GLU A 20 -16.71 -16.11 -12.63
CA GLU A 20 -18.09 -16.55 -12.83
C GLU A 20 -18.84 -15.51 -13.66
N PRO A 21 -19.86 -15.87 -14.45
CA PRO A 21 -20.64 -14.92 -15.23
C PRO A 21 -21.19 -13.77 -14.37
N GLY A 22 -20.90 -12.53 -14.77
CA GLY A 22 -21.36 -11.32 -14.07
C GLY A 22 -20.61 -11.00 -12.76
N LYS A 23 -19.68 -11.85 -12.30
CA LYS A 23 -18.88 -11.59 -11.10
C LYS A 23 -17.86 -10.49 -11.36
N ARG A 24 -17.52 -9.73 -10.32
CA ARG A 24 -16.45 -8.72 -10.34
C ARG A 24 -15.21 -9.25 -9.62
N PRO A 25 -13.99 -8.99 -10.13
CA PRO A 25 -12.78 -9.43 -9.46
C PRO A 25 -12.57 -8.64 -8.18
N ILE A 26 -11.99 -9.28 -7.16
CA ILE A 26 -11.49 -8.58 -5.97
C ILE A 26 -10.42 -7.58 -6.41
N SER A 27 -10.50 -6.37 -5.87
CA SER A 27 -9.53 -5.29 -6.06
C SER A 27 -8.97 -4.81 -4.71
N SER A 28 -7.73 -4.35 -4.73
CA SER A 28 -7.08 -3.65 -3.61
C SER A 28 -7.28 -2.13 -3.68
N THR A 29 -8.00 -1.63 -4.67
CA THR A 29 -8.27 -0.19 -4.88
C THR A 29 -9.11 0.39 -3.75
N VAL A 30 -8.60 1.41 -3.07
CA VAL A 30 -9.29 2.10 -1.97
C VAL A 30 -9.16 3.62 -2.15
N PRO A 31 -10.00 4.26 -2.98
CA PRO A 31 -10.10 5.71 -3.02
C PRO A 31 -10.85 6.19 -1.78
N ILE A 32 -10.30 7.18 -1.08
CA ILE A 32 -10.87 7.72 0.16
C ILE A 32 -11.07 9.22 0.00
N THR A 33 -12.21 9.71 0.47
CA THR A 33 -12.48 11.13 0.70
C THR A 33 -12.71 11.32 2.19
N ILE A 34 -12.03 12.31 2.75
CA ILE A 34 -12.03 12.67 4.16
C ILE A 34 -12.62 14.07 4.28
N GLU A 35 -13.54 14.22 5.22
CA GLU A 35 -14.19 15.47 5.57
C GLU A 35 -13.86 15.81 7.02
N ASN A 36 -13.79 17.10 7.33
CA ASN A 36 -13.72 17.59 8.69
C ASN A 36 -15.05 17.33 9.43
N ALA A 37 -15.04 17.46 10.75
CA ALA A 37 -16.24 17.28 11.57
C ALA A 37 -17.37 18.27 11.22
N ASP A 38 -17.04 19.41 10.62
CA ASP A 38 -18.01 20.40 10.12
C ASP A 38 -18.53 20.10 8.70
N GLY A 39 -18.11 18.99 8.09
CA GLY A 39 -18.47 18.58 6.74
C GLY A 39 -17.69 19.29 5.64
N SER A 40 -16.72 20.14 5.98
CA SER A 40 -15.83 20.73 4.98
C SER A 40 -14.87 19.67 4.42
N PHE A 41 -14.58 19.78 3.13
CA PHE A 41 -13.64 18.89 2.46
C PHE A 41 -12.24 19.03 3.09
N TYR A 42 -11.63 17.91 3.45
CA TYR A 42 -10.26 17.86 3.95
C TYR A 42 -9.30 17.31 2.89
N LEU A 43 -9.51 16.06 2.48
CA LEU A 43 -8.58 15.35 1.61
C LEU A 43 -9.28 14.28 0.79
N ALA A 44 -9.01 14.22 -0.52
CA ALA A 44 -9.24 13.04 -1.33
C ALA A 44 -7.90 12.38 -1.61
N ILE A 45 -7.78 11.06 -1.39
CA ILE A 45 -6.55 10.30 -1.56
C ILE A 45 -6.81 8.96 -2.26
N GLY A 46 -5.86 8.51 -3.06
CA GLY A 46 -5.82 7.14 -3.58
C GLY A 46 -4.38 6.70 -3.85
N ALA A 47 -4.22 5.43 -4.22
CA ALA A 47 -2.91 4.89 -4.58
C ALA A 47 -2.94 3.95 -5.79
N SER A 48 -1.80 3.79 -6.47
CA SER A 48 -1.49 2.68 -7.38
C SER A 48 -0.48 1.70 -6.74
N GLY A 49 -0.19 0.56 -7.38
CA GLY A 49 0.78 -0.43 -6.85
C GLY A 49 0.15 -1.76 -6.41
N GLY A 50 -0.99 -2.14 -6.98
CA GLY A 50 -1.66 -3.41 -6.74
C GLY A 50 -1.98 -3.69 -5.27
N GLU A 51 -1.41 -4.75 -4.72
CA GLU A 51 -1.61 -5.23 -3.35
C GLU A 51 -1.21 -4.21 -2.26
N ARG A 52 -0.37 -3.23 -2.59
CA ARG A 52 0.13 -2.21 -1.67
C ARG A 52 -0.84 -1.05 -1.47
N ILE A 53 -1.81 -0.87 -2.38
CA ILE A 53 -2.70 0.30 -2.39
C ILE A 53 -3.33 0.56 -1.02
N PHE A 54 -3.93 -0.47 -0.43
CA PHE A 54 -4.58 -0.34 0.89
C PHE A 54 -3.59 0.07 1.98
N GLY A 55 -2.44 -0.61 2.08
CA GLY A 55 -1.43 -0.33 3.09
C GLY A 55 -0.81 1.06 2.94
N SER A 56 -0.62 1.52 1.71
CA SER A 56 -0.10 2.85 1.41
C SER A 56 -1.08 3.95 1.82
N VAL A 57 -2.36 3.82 1.46
CA VAL A 57 -3.39 4.81 1.85
C VAL A 57 -3.57 4.84 3.38
N LEU A 58 -3.55 3.68 4.04
CA LEU A 58 -3.63 3.61 5.50
C LEU A 58 -2.47 4.34 6.17
N GLN A 59 -1.22 4.10 5.72
CA GLN A 59 -0.04 4.77 6.28
C GLN A 59 -0.13 6.29 6.13
N VAL A 60 -0.59 6.80 4.99
CA VAL A 60 -0.77 8.26 4.82
C VAL A 60 -1.79 8.82 5.80
N ILE A 61 -2.92 8.14 5.99
CA ILE A 61 -3.94 8.60 6.96
C ILE A 61 -3.38 8.62 8.38
N LEU A 62 -2.59 7.62 8.76
CA LEU A 62 -1.95 7.56 10.09
C LEU A 62 -0.91 8.67 10.28
N ASP A 63 -0.07 8.91 9.27
CA ASP A 63 0.97 9.94 9.33
C ASP A 63 0.35 11.35 9.41
N LEU A 64 -0.75 11.58 8.69
CA LEU A 64 -1.54 12.81 8.81
C LEU A 64 -2.15 12.98 10.21
N ASP A 65 -2.70 11.91 10.79
CA ASP A 65 -3.22 11.91 12.17
C ASP A 65 -2.12 12.18 13.20
N TRP A 66 -0.89 11.76 12.91
CA TRP A 66 0.31 12.09 13.70
C TRP A 66 0.85 13.51 13.47
N GLY A 67 0.16 14.32 12.65
CA GLY A 67 0.45 15.74 12.46
C GLY A 67 1.53 16.05 11.42
N MET A 68 1.86 15.09 10.55
CA MET A 68 2.78 15.34 9.44
C MET A 68 2.12 16.16 8.32
N ASP A 69 2.89 16.99 7.62
CA ASP A 69 2.38 17.75 6.48
C ASP A 69 2.09 16.82 5.30
N VAL A 70 1.00 17.08 4.57
CA VAL A 70 0.58 16.24 3.44
C VAL A 70 1.66 16.09 2.36
N ASN A 71 2.49 17.11 2.13
CA ASN A 71 3.60 17.02 1.17
C ASN A 71 4.76 16.18 1.70
N GLU A 72 4.96 16.15 3.02
CA GLU A 72 5.96 15.31 3.64
C GLU A 72 5.52 13.84 3.61
N VAL A 73 4.27 13.57 3.97
CA VAL A 73 3.69 12.22 4.05
C VAL A 73 3.68 11.48 2.71
N ILE A 74 3.51 12.18 1.59
CA ILE A 74 3.58 11.50 0.28
C ILE A 74 4.99 11.03 -0.06
N GLU A 75 6.02 11.69 0.47
CA GLU A 75 7.43 11.36 0.24
C GLU A 75 8.02 10.45 1.33
N THR A 76 7.27 10.11 2.38
CA THR A 76 7.73 9.14 3.38
C THR A 76 7.82 7.72 2.81
N GLY A 77 8.84 7.00 3.25
CA GLY A 77 8.99 5.58 2.97
C GLY A 77 7.95 4.74 3.70
N ARG A 78 7.50 3.65 3.07
CA ARG A 78 6.43 2.79 3.56
C ARG A 78 6.92 1.40 3.91
N VAL A 79 6.12 0.71 4.72
CA VAL A 79 6.28 -0.69 5.07
C VAL A 79 5.08 -1.47 4.53
N HIS A 80 5.32 -2.60 3.87
CA HIS A 80 4.27 -3.49 3.37
C HIS A 80 4.48 -4.92 3.86
N ASN A 81 3.42 -5.48 4.42
CA ASN A 81 3.31 -6.91 4.70
C ASN A 81 1.87 -7.34 4.42
N GLN A 82 1.71 -8.46 3.73
CA GLN A 82 0.41 -9.00 3.33
C GLN A 82 0.19 -10.43 3.83
N LEU A 83 0.82 -10.79 4.96
CA LEU A 83 0.89 -12.12 5.58
C LEU A 83 1.63 -13.18 4.76
N TYR A 84 1.40 -13.27 3.45
CA TYR A 84 2.08 -14.20 2.56
C TYR A 84 2.54 -13.53 1.26
N PRO A 85 3.83 -13.65 0.85
CA PRO A 85 4.88 -14.42 1.50
C PRO A 85 5.29 -13.84 2.89
N LEU A 86 6.06 -14.61 3.66
CA LEU A 86 6.54 -14.23 4.99
C LEU A 86 7.74 -13.28 4.88
N ASP A 87 7.50 -12.12 4.30
CA ASP A 87 8.47 -11.04 4.11
C ASP A 87 7.84 -9.68 4.42
N VAL A 88 8.68 -8.73 4.77
CA VAL A 88 8.29 -7.33 4.97
C VAL A 88 9.07 -6.51 3.95
N ASP A 89 8.36 -5.90 3.01
CA ASP A 89 8.93 -5.03 1.99
C ASP A 89 8.95 -3.61 2.56
N VAL A 90 10.10 -2.94 2.48
CA VAL A 90 10.30 -1.63 3.11
C VAL A 90 11.00 -0.70 2.14
N ASP A 91 10.50 0.51 2.02
CA ASP A 91 11.16 1.54 1.21
C ASP A 91 12.50 1.97 1.84
N ASP A 92 13.46 2.33 1.00
CA ASP A 92 14.79 2.81 1.41
C ASP A 92 14.77 4.17 2.13
N ALA A 93 13.69 4.94 1.99
CA ALA A 93 13.44 6.16 2.74
C ALA A 93 13.05 5.91 4.22
N VAL A 94 12.73 4.65 4.60
CA VAL A 94 12.41 4.31 5.99
C VAL A 94 13.67 4.38 6.87
N PRO A 95 13.60 5.02 8.07
CA PRO A 95 14.75 5.12 8.95
C PRO A 95 15.39 3.76 9.29
N GLY A 96 16.71 3.69 9.25
CA GLY A 96 17.47 2.47 9.55
C GLY A 96 17.21 1.89 10.95
N SER A 97 16.83 2.74 11.92
CA SER A 97 16.40 2.30 13.24
C SER A 97 15.16 1.40 13.20
N LEU A 98 14.17 1.73 12.36
CA LEU A 98 12.98 0.92 12.17
C LEU A 98 13.30 -0.40 11.47
N LEU A 99 14.17 -0.37 10.44
CA LEU A 99 14.64 -1.59 9.76
C LEU A 99 15.30 -2.56 10.74
N ASN A 100 16.17 -2.06 11.61
CA ASN A 100 16.84 -2.88 12.63
C ASN A 100 15.84 -3.43 13.66
N ALA A 101 14.93 -2.57 14.13
CA ALA A 101 13.88 -2.96 15.07
C ALA A 101 12.97 -4.07 14.52
N LEU A 102 12.68 -4.07 13.21
CA LEU A 102 11.94 -5.15 12.55
C LEU A 102 12.76 -6.44 12.49
N ARG A 103 14.04 -6.36 12.09
CA ARG A 103 14.94 -7.53 12.03
C ARG A 103 15.15 -8.19 13.40
N GLU A 104 15.32 -7.39 14.45
CA GLU A 104 15.45 -7.88 15.84
C GLU A 104 14.23 -8.64 16.32
N ARG A 105 13.03 -8.28 15.83
CA ARG A 105 11.78 -8.98 16.09
C ARG A 105 11.56 -10.22 15.22
N GLY A 106 12.53 -10.56 14.35
CA GLY A 106 12.50 -11.75 13.51
C GLY A 106 11.82 -11.55 12.15
N HIS A 107 11.52 -10.31 11.74
CA HIS A 107 10.94 -10.06 10.42
C HIS A 107 12.00 -10.24 9.32
N ASN A 108 11.60 -10.92 8.24
CA ASN A 108 12.39 -11.04 7.02
C ASN A 108 12.22 -9.79 6.16
N VAL A 109 13.09 -8.80 6.37
CA VAL A 109 12.98 -7.46 5.75
C VAL A 109 13.71 -7.41 4.40
N THR A 110 12.97 -7.07 3.34
CA THR A 110 13.50 -6.72 2.02
C THR A 110 13.42 -5.22 1.82
N VAL A 111 14.51 -4.57 1.41
CA VAL A 111 14.53 -3.14 1.14
C VAL A 111 14.39 -2.87 -0.35
N SER A 112 13.50 -1.94 -0.69
CA SER A 112 13.18 -1.51 -2.03
C SER A 112 13.42 -0.02 -2.20
N ASP A 113 13.95 0.39 -3.35
CA ASP A 113 14.05 1.81 -3.68
C ASP A 113 12.64 2.39 -3.81
N ILE A 114 12.35 3.48 -3.09
CA ILE A 114 11.05 4.17 -3.10
C ILE A 114 10.64 4.64 -4.51
N ASN A 115 11.62 4.82 -5.40
CA ASN A 115 11.44 5.20 -6.80
C ASN A 115 11.54 4.02 -7.78
N ARG A 116 11.60 2.76 -7.33
CA ARG A 116 11.76 1.59 -8.22
C ARG A 116 10.76 1.62 -9.38
N VAL A 117 11.28 1.80 -10.60
CA VAL A 117 10.55 1.57 -11.85
C VAL A 117 11.06 0.27 -12.46
N ALA A 118 10.37 -0.83 -12.21
CA ALA A 118 10.70 -2.11 -12.84
C ALA A 118 9.68 -2.46 -13.93
N GLY A 119 9.85 -1.92 -15.14
CA GLY A 119 9.28 -2.47 -16.39
C GLY A 119 7.78 -2.79 -16.42
N ARG A 120 6.99 -2.19 -15.53
CA ARG A 120 5.53 -2.28 -15.39
C ARG A 120 5.01 -0.89 -15.02
N PRO A 121 3.81 -0.49 -15.45
CA PRO A 121 3.33 0.89 -15.37
C PRO A 121 2.95 1.36 -13.95
N GLU A 122 3.52 0.81 -12.89
CA GLU A 122 3.07 1.06 -11.52
C GLU A 122 4.22 1.63 -10.68
N ARG A 123 4.14 2.93 -10.41
CA ARG A 123 5.03 3.62 -9.47
C ARG A 123 4.54 3.34 -8.05
N TRP A 124 5.48 3.11 -7.15
CA TRP A 124 5.22 3.24 -5.70
C TRP A 124 4.86 4.69 -5.30
N LYS A 125 5.17 5.66 -6.17
CA LYS A 125 4.88 7.09 -6.04
C LYS A 125 3.49 7.55 -6.46
N ASP A 126 2.57 6.65 -6.77
CA ASP A 126 1.25 7.09 -7.21
C ASP A 126 0.29 7.21 -6.03
N ILE A 127 0.69 7.82 -4.92
CA ILE A 127 -0.29 8.43 -4.03
C ILE A 127 -0.65 9.77 -4.64
N TRP A 128 -1.87 9.88 -5.11
CA TRP A 128 -2.43 11.15 -5.52
C TRP A 128 -3.35 11.63 -4.42
N TYR A 129 -3.30 12.95 -4.20
CA TYR A 129 -4.25 13.59 -3.33
C TYR A 129 -4.72 14.92 -3.91
N VAL A 130 -5.90 15.34 -3.46
CA VAL A 130 -6.42 16.70 -3.63
C VAL A 130 -6.89 17.12 -2.25
N GLY A 131 -6.41 18.23 -1.74
CA GLY A 131 -6.65 18.65 -0.36
C GLY A 131 -6.09 20.04 -0.09
N HIS A 132 -6.48 20.62 1.04
CA HIS A 132 -5.96 21.89 1.54
C HIS A 132 -4.88 21.66 2.60
#